data_AF-A0A1B6ISA4-F1
#
_entry.id   AF-A0A1B6ISA4-F1
#
_cell.length_a   1.000
_cell.length_b   1.000
_cell.length_c   1.000
_cell.angle_alpha   90.00
_cell.angle_beta   90.00
_cell.angle_gamma   90.00
#
_symmetry.space_group_name_H-M   'P 1'
#
loop_
_entity.id
_entity.type
_entity.pdbx_description
1 polymer ?
#
loop_
_entity_poly.entity_id
_entity_poly.type
_entity_poly.pdbx_seq_one_letter_code
_entity_poly.pdbx_strand_id
1 'polypeptide(L)'
;GKTLLFSQFIVKCILPKEVGSVRVGGLSTGVVLLNTDHHFQMYKMVSLMEAHLKAVSENFSLSDVENIVKDSLDRLVMYNISDSAQLQVTFHALHSVVANQPEIGLILLDSICAFYWQDSMASGIRKMDLYAKNVLKTMQKTLSDFKGVIMYSRPEYFQSKSGKAERCSSDLTVGCVNRKIILKRTVQENIFNATIETAAGQEVKLYTIDPAGIHWVKT
;
A
#
# COMPACT_ATOMS: atom_id res chain seq x y z
N GLY A 1 -3.64 -10.03 5.39
CA GLY A 1 -2.63 -10.03 4.31
C GLY A 1 -2.45 -8.63 3.75
N LYS A 2 -3.14 -8.29 2.65
CA LYS A 2 -2.89 -7.06 1.86
C LYS A 2 -2.98 -5.76 2.67
N THR A 3 -4.11 -5.47 3.29
CA THR A 3 -4.30 -4.25 4.09
C THR A 3 -3.33 -4.17 5.26
N LEU A 4 -3.00 -5.29 5.91
CA LEU A 4 -1.99 -5.33 6.97
C LEU A 4 -0.58 -4.98 6.44
N LEU A 5 -0.21 -5.51 5.27
CA LEU A 5 1.06 -5.18 4.62
C LEU A 5 1.11 -3.70 4.24
N PHE A 6 0.01 -3.14 3.73
CA PHE A 6 -0.12 -1.71 3.48
C PHE A 6 0.03 -0.90 4.77
N SER A 7 -0.64 -1.27 5.85
CA SER A 7 -0.47 -0.62 7.15
C SER A 7 0.99 -0.62 7.59
N GLN A 8 1.73 -1.72 7.45
CA GLN A 8 3.15 -1.76 7.81
C GLN A 8 4.03 -0.88 6.90
N PHE A 9 3.75 -0.80 5.59
CA PHE A 9 4.45 0.13 4.72
C PHE A 9 4.18 1.58 5.11
N ILE A 10 2.93 1.93 5.42
CA ILE A 10 2.57 3.25 5.94
C ILE A 10 3.36 3.54 7.21
N VAL A 11 3.30 2.66 8.21
CA VAL A 11 4.02 2.79 9.49
C VAL A 11 5.51 3.03 9.26
N LYS A 12 6.15 2.22 8.41
CA LYS A 12 7.58 2.39 8.11
C LYS A 12 7.89 3.70 7.38
N CYS A 13 7.01 4.17 6.51
CA CYS A 13 7.18 5.46 5.85
C CYS A 13 7.04 6.63 6.83
N ILE A 14 5.95 6.66 7.60
CA ILE A 14 5.60 7.83 8.40
C ILE A 14 6.38 7.93 9.72
N LEU A 15 6.86 6.83 10.30
CA LEU A 15 7.65 6.89 11.52
C LEU A 15 9.00 7.62 11.30
N PRO A 16 9.56 8.24 12.35
CA PRO A 16 10.86 8.89 12.26
C PRO A 16 11.98 7.88 12.00
N LYS A 17 13.09 8.34 11.41
CA LYS A 17 14.32 7.54 11.31
C LYS A 17 14.93 7.28 12.68
N GLU A 18 14.95 8.31 13.53
CA GLU A 18 15.53 8.31 14.87
C GLU A 18 14.79 9.27 15.80
N VAL A 19 14.85 9.00 17.10
CA VAL A 19 14.35 9.88 18.18
C VAL A 19 15.45 9.94 19.24
N GLY A 20 16.07 11.12 19.39
CA GLY A 20 17.27 11.25 20.21
C GLY A 20 18.39 10.35 19.70
N SER A 21 18.86 9.41 20.54
CA SER A 21 19.88 8.42 20.18
C SER A 21 19.31 7.08 19.69
N VAL A 22 17.98 6.91 19.67
CA VAL A 22 17.31 5.65 19.33
C VAL A 22 16.98 5.61 17.84
N ARG A 23 17.44 4.57 17.14
CA ARG A 23 17.09 4.32 15.73
C ARG A 23 15.73 3.63 15.61
N VAL A 24 14.69 4.41 15.33
CA VAL A 24 13.32 3.91 15.11
C VAL A 24 13.18 3.15 13.79
N GLY A 25 13.96 3.52 12.77
CA GLY A 25 14.00 2.80 11.49
C GLY A 25 12.84 3.08 10.54
N GLY A 26 12.10 4.17 10.76
CA GLY A 26 11.16 4.73 9.80
C GLY A 26 11.85 5.56 8.71
N LEU A 27 11.08 6.21 7.83
CA LEU A 27 11.60 7.00 6.71
C LEU A 27 11.29 8.50 6.79
N SER A 28 10.41 8.93 7.70
CA SER A 28 9.95 10.32 7.82
C SER A 28 9.38 10.85 6.50
N THR A 29 8.65 10.01 5.79
CA THR A 29 8.13 10.25 4.43
C THR A 29 6.61 10.28 4.45
N GLY A 30 6.03 11.24 3.72
CA GLY A 30 4.59 11.38 3.55
C GLY A 30 3.96 10.21 2.78
N VAL A 31 2.74 9.86 3.15
CA VAL A 31 1.97 8.79 2.52
C VAL A 31 0.56 9.26 2.21
N VAL A 32 0.10 8.95 1.00
CA VAL A 32 -1.31 9.09 0.61
C VAL A 32 -1.96 7.72 0.54
N LEU A 33 -3.07 7.52 1.25
CA LEU A 33 -3.92 6.35 1.15
C LEU A 33 -5.25 6.69 0.48
N LEU A 34 -5.52 6.04 -0.64
CA LEU A 34 -6.80 6.03 -1.33
C LEU A 34 -7.57 4.78 -0.87
N ASN A 35 -8.45 4.98 0.11
CA ASN A 35 -9.23 3.92 0.74
C ASN A 35 -10.57 3.79 0.02
N THR A 36 -10.67 2.83 -0.90
CA THR A 36 -11.86 2.57 -1.71
C THR A 36 -12.67 1.37 -1.22
N ASP A 37 -12.03 0.41 -0.54
CA ASP A 37 -12.71 -0.76 0.05
C ASP A 37 -13.08 -0.57 1.53
N HIS A 38 -12.74 0.57 2.14
CA HIS A 38 -13.01 0.91 3.55
C HIS A 38 -12.54 -0.13 4.59
N HIS A 39 -11.66 -1.06 4.21
CA HIS A 39 -11.09 -2.06 5.10
C HIS A 39 -9.96 -1.52 5.98
N PHE A 40 -9.42 -0.34 5.66
CA PHE A 40 -8.37 0.28 6.43
C PHE A 40 -8.87 0.77 7.79
N GLN A 41 -8.17 0.39 8.85
CA GLN A 41 -8.56 0.69 10.23
C GLN A 41 -7.43 1.45 10.92
N MET A 42 -7.62 2.76 11.14
CA MET A 42 -6.62 3.65 11.72
C MET A 42 -6.12 3.15 13.08
N TYR A 43 -7.02 2.68 13.94
CA TYR A 43 -6.66 2.16 15.27
C TYR A 43 -5.70 0.97 15.19
N LYS A 44 -5.85 0.07 14.22
CA LYS A 44 -4.90 -1.05 14.02
C LYS A 44 -3.53 -0.55 13.59
N MET A 45 -3.47 0.48 12.76
CA MET A 45 -2.19 1.08 12.37
C MET A 45 -1.50 1.75 13.56
N VAL A 46 -2.24 2.50 14.38
CA VAL A 46 -1.71 3.08 15.62
C VAL A 46 -1.15 1.99 16.54
N SER A 47 -1.88 0.89 16.75
CA SER A 47 -1.38 -0.25 17.53
C SER A 47 -0.10 -0.86 16.94
N LEU A 48 0.06 -0.91 15.61
CA LEU A 48 1.30 -1.35 14.97
C LEU A 48 2.46 -0.39 15.23
N MET A 49 2.21 0.93 15.24
CA MET A 49 3.23 1.94 15.56
C MET A 49 3.68 1.81 17.02
N GLU A 50 2.74 1.70 17.96
CA GLU A 50 3.02 1.51 19.38
C GLU A 50 3.81 0.22 19.64
N ALA A 51 3.40 -0.89 19.02
CA ALA A 51 4.11 -2.17 19.13
C ALA A 51 5.54 -2.07 18.57
N HIS A 52 5.72 -1.40 17.43
CA HIS A 52 7.04 -1.17 16.84
C HIS A 52 7.94 -0.32 17.74
N LEU A 53 7.42 0.78 18.29
CA LEU A 53 8.18 1.67 19.17
C LEU A 53 8.60 0.97 20.46
N LYS A 54 7.71 0.18 21.08
CA LYS A 54 8.03 -0.64 22.26
C LYS A 54 9.10 -1.69 21.96
N ALA A 55 9.06 -2.31 20.77
CA ALA A 55 10.06 -3.29 20.36
C ALA A 55 11.43 -2.67 20.07
N VAL A 56 11.46 -1.39 19.63
CA VAL A 56 12.71 -0.67 19.36
C VAL A 56 13.37 -0.19 20.65
N SER A 57 12.60 0.31 21.63
CA SER A 57 13.15 0.78 22.89
C SER A 57 12.14 0.68 24.03
N GLU A 58 12.53 -0.01 25.09
CA GLU A 58 11.78 -0.06 26.36
C GLU A 58 11.83 1.26 27.14
N ASN A 59 12.73 2.18 26.76
CA ASN A 59 12.94 3.45 27.44
C ASN A 59 11.95 4.53 27.02
N PHE A 60 11.19 4.33 25.93
CA PHE A 60 10.15 5.28 25.56
C PHE A 60 9.04 5.26 26.61
N SER A 61 8.82 6.42 27.25
CA SER A 61 7.65 6.59 28.10
C SER A 61 6.36 6.55 27.28
N LEU A 62 5.21 6.38 27.95
CA LEU A 62 3.91 6.42 27.27
C LEU A 62 3.69 7.75 26.53
N SER A 63 4.13 8.87 27.12
CA SER A 63 4.06 10.19 26.48
C SER A 63 4.98 10.31 25.26
N ASP A 64 6.17 9.69 25.29
CA ASP A 64 7.07 9.70 24.13
C ASP A 64 6.41 8.96 22.95
N VAL A 65 5.86 7.78 23.22
CA VAL A 65 5.15 6.98 22.20
C VAL A 65 3.99 7.77 21.61
N GLU A 66 3.14 8.39 22.45
CA GLU A 66 2.00 9.19 22.00
C GLU A 66 2.43 10.35 21.11
N ASN A 67 3.45 11.11 21.51
CA ASN A 67 3.98 12.23 20.73
C ASN A 67 4.55 11.76 19.38
N ILE A 68 5.37 10.70 19.38
CA ILE A 68 5.95 10.15 18.14
C ILE A 68 4.85 9.67 17.19
N VAL A 69 3.81 9.01 17.72
CA VAL A 69 2.67 8.55 16.92
C VAL A 69 1.94 9.74 16.32
N LYS A 70 1.59 10.73 17.14
CA LYS A 70 0.88 11.94 16.70
C LYS A 70 1.64 12.68 15.60
N ASP A 71 2.92 12.97 15.82
CA ASP A 71 3.78 13.66 14.84
C ASP A 71 3.98 12.85 13.55
N SER A 72 3.84 11.52 13.63
CA SER A 72 3.91 10.64 12.47
C SER A 72 2.60 10.59 11.68
N LEU A 73 1.45 10.71 12.34
CA LEU A 73 0.16 10.75 11.67
C LEU A 73 -0.02 12.00 10.80
N ASP A 74 0.64 13.10 11.12
CA ASP A 74 0.65 14.33 10.28
C ASP A 74 1.23 14.08 8.87
N ARG A 75 2.02 13.02 8.69
CA ARG A 75 2.56 12.58 7.39
C ARG A 75 1.62 11.66 6.62
N LEU A 76 0.43 11.33 7.13
CA LEU A 76 -0.54 10.47 6.48
C LEU A 76 -1.76 11.27 6.00
N VAL A 77 -1.98 11.28 4.68
CA VAL A 77 -3.20 11.81 4.07
C VAL A 77 -4.08 10.64 3.64
N MET A 78 -5.35 10.62 4.06
CA MET A 78 -6.29 9.57 3.70
C MET A 78 -7.52 10.13 2.98
N TYR A 79 -7.79 9.60 1.79
CA TYR A 79 -9.02 9.83 1.04
C TYR A 79 -9.91 8.59 1.15
N ASN A 80 -11.08 8.76 1.76
CA ASN A 80 -12.14 7.76 1.74
C ASN A 80 -13.00 7.99 0.50
N ILE A 81 -12.97 7.05 -0.43
CA ILE A 81 -13.55 7.20 -1.77
C ILE A 81 -14.68 6.19 -1.91
N SER A 82 -15.88 6.65 -2.24
CA SER A 82 -17.07 5.79 -2.25
C SER A 82 -17.54 5.37 -3.64
N ASP A 83 -17.03 6.00 -4.70
CA ASP A 83 -17.38 5.67 -6.09
C ASP A 83 -16.27 6.05 -7.09
N SER A 84 -16.46 5.62 -8.34
CA SER A 84 -15.51 5.86 -9.42
C SER A 84 -15.40 7.33 -9.82
N ALA A 85 -16.44 8.14 -9.66
CA ALA A 85 -16.40 9.58 -9.95
C ALA A 85 -15.52 10.32 -8.93
N GLN A 86 -15.70 10.04 -7.63
CA GLN A 86 -14.84 10.54 -6.56
C GLN A 86 -13.39 10.09 -6.76
N LEU A 87 -13.16 8.87 -7.24
CA LEU A 87 -11.81 8.38 -7.54
C LEU A 87 -11.14 9.23 -8.64
N GLN A 88 -11.86 9.57 -9.71
CA GLN A 88 -11.33 10.42 -10.78
C GLN A 88 -11.01 11.84 -10.29
N VAL A 89 -11.92 12.45 -9.53
CA VAL A 89 -11.70 13.77 -8.92
C VAL A 89 -10.49 13.73 -7.99
N THR A 90 -10.36 12.68 -7.20
CA THR A 90 -9.23 12.49 -6.29
C THR A 90 -7.93 12.37 -7.07
N PHE A 91 -7.86 11.57 -8.14
CA PHE A 91 -6.66 11.51 -8.99
C PHE A 91 -6.23 12.88 -9.50
N HIS A 92 -7.17 13.70 -10.00
CA HIS A 92 -6.85 15.05 -10.44
C HIS A 92 -6.35 15.95 -9.31
N ALA A 93 -6.96 15.86 -8.12
CA ALA A 93 -6.51 16.60 -6.95
C ALA A 93 -5.10 16.17 -6.50
N LEU A 94 -4.77 14.88 -6.61
CA LEU A 94 -3.47 14.36 -6.20
C LEU A 94 -2.30 15.01 -6.94
N HIS A 95 -2.47 15.39 -8.20
CA HIS A 95 -1.44 16.12 -8.93
C HIS A 95 -1.00 17.39 -8.18
N SER A 96 -1.97 18.16 -7.68
CA SER A 96 -1.68 19.35 -6.87
C SER A 96 -1.12 18.99 -5.49
N VAL A 97 -1.58 17.90 -4.88
CA VAL A 97 -1.09 17.46 -3.56
C VAL A 97 0.39 17.10 -3.65
N VAL A 98 0.77 16.22 -4.58
CA VAL A 98 2.17 15.78 -4.72
C VAL A 98 3.10 16.91 -5.17
N ALA A 99 2.59 17.89 -5.92
CA ALA A 99 3.36 19.06 -6.32
C ALA A 99 3.67 19.99 -5.13
N ASN A 100 2.74 20.11 -4.17
CA ASN A 100 2.90 20.98 -2.99
C ASN A 100 3.53 20.27 -1.78
N GLN A 101 3.57 18.94 -1.78
CA GLN A 101 4.05 18.11 -0.68
C GLN A 101 5.16 17.14 -1.18
N PRO A 102 6.39 17.66 -1.43
CA PRO A 102 7.49 16.87 -1.97
C PRO A 102 7.97 15.76 -1.02
N GLU A 103 7.57 15.80 0.25
CA GLU A 103 7.82 14.76 1.25
C GLU A 103 7.01 13.48 1.00
N ILE A 104 5.96 13.52 0.17
CA ILE A 104 5.19 12.33 -0.18
C ILE A 104 6.06 11.41 -1.03
N GLY A 105 6.34 10.22 -0.50
CA GLY A 105 7.10 9.18 -1.19
C GLY A 105 6.30 7.93 -1.52
N LEU A 106 5.06 7.82 -1.02
CA LEU A 106 4.22 6.64 -1.20
C LEU A 106 2.76 7.03 -1.43
N ILE A 107 2.14 6.44 -2.46
CA ILE A 107 0.70 6.52 -2.73
C ILE A 107 0.16 5.09 -2.81
N LEU A 108 -0.86 4.80 -2.00
CA LEU A 108 -1.50 3.48 -1.89
C LEU A 108 -2.96 3.54 -2.35
N LEU A 109 -3.41 2.55 -3.12
CA LEU A 109 -4.80 2.36 -3.51
C LEU A 109 -5.33 1.01 -3.02
N ASP A 110 -6.25 1.01 -2.05
CA ASP A 110 -6.83 -0.21 -1.45
C ASP A 110 -8.37 -0.22 -1.60
N SER A 111 -8.95 -0.87 -2.61
CA SER A 111 -8.36 -1.63 -3.72
C SER A 111 -8.64 -1.01 -5.11
N ILE A 112 -7.82 -1.37 -6.10
CA ILE A 112 -7.99 -0.89 -7.49
C ILE A 112 -9.29 -1.38 -8.15
N CYS A 113 -9.92 -2.41 -7.59
CA CYS A 113 -11.09 -3.07 -8.15
C CYS A 113 -12.41 -2.72 -7.45
N ALA A 114 -12.39 -1.84 -6.43
CA ALA A 114 -13.53 -1.53 -5.57
C ALA A 114 -14.84 -1.26 -6.35
N PHE A 115 -14.76 -0.41 -7.38
CA PHE A 115 -15.93 0.03 -8.13
C PHE A 115 -16.22 -0.79 -9.40
N TYR A 116 -15.47 -1.87 -9.65
CA TYR A 116 -15.62 -2.66 -10.88
C TYR A 116 -17.06 -3.11 -11.13
N TRP A 117 -17.74 -3.63 -10.11
CA TRP A 117 -19.09 -4.16 -10.29
C TRP A 117 -20.09 -3.07 -10.66
N GLN A 118 -19.99 -1.90 -10.01
CA GLN A 118 -20.80 -0.72 -10.33
C GLN A 118 -20.52 -0.22 -11.74
N ASP A 119 -19.24 -0.05 -12.08
CA ASP A 119 -18.81 0.48 -13.37
C ASP A 119 -19.03 -0.49 -14.53
N SER A 120 -18.98 -1.81 -14.29
CA SER A 120 -19.15 -2.83 -15.34
C SER A 120 -20.54 -2.79 -15.98
N MET A 121 -21.55 -2.40 -15.19
CA MET A 121 -22.93 -2.22 -15.68
C MET A 121 -23.05 -0.98 -16.58
N ALA A 122 -22.29 0.07 -16.30
CA ALA A 122 -22.37 1.34 -17.03
C ALA A 122 -21.42 1.40 -18.25
N SER A 123 -20.19 0.91 -18.10
CA SER A 123 -19.10 1.06 -19.09
C SER A 123 -19.00 -0.08 -20.10
N GLY A 124 -19.66 -1.21 -19.84
CA GLY A 124 -19.57 -2.42 -20.67
C GLY A 124 -18.22 -3.16 -20.57
N ILE A 125 -17.29 -2.71 -19.73
CA ILE A 125 -16.00 -3.41 -19.51
C ILE A 125 -16.24 -4.68 -18.70
N ARG A 126 -16.20 -5.83 -19.37
CA ARG A 126 -16.39 -7.16 -18.75
C ARG A 126 -15.10 -7.86 -18.34
N LYS A 127 -13.94 -7.35 -18.77
CA LYS A 127 -12.62 -7.93 -18.45
C LYS A 127 -12.05 -7.23 -17.21
N MET A 128 -11.98 -7.96 -16.10
CA MET A 128 -11.47 -7.45 -14.82
C MET A 128 -10.05 -6.89 -14.93
N ASP A 129 -9.16 -7.56 -15.66
CA ASP A 129 -7.78 -7.08 -15.83
C ASP A 129 -7.72 -5.79 -16.66
N LEU A 130 -8.61 -5.64 -17.65
CA LEU A 130 -8.69 -4.42 -18.44
C LEU A 130 -9.17 -3.25 -17.59
N TYR A 131 -10.14 -3.48 -16.69
CA TYR A 131 -10.60 -2.47 -15.75
C TYR A 131 -9.46 -2.00 -14.83
N ALA A 132 -8.79 -2.93 -14.14
CA ALA A 132 -7.68 -2.58 -13.25
C ALA A 132 -6.55 -1.85 -14.02
N LYS A 133 -6.24 -2.30 -15.24
CA LYS A 133 -5.24 -1.65 -16.10
C LYS A 133 -5.64 -0.23 -16.50
N ASN A 134 -6.92 0.02 -16.78
CA ASN A 134 -7.41 1.35 -17.11
C ASN A 134 -7.32 2.29 -15.91
N VAL A 135 -7.73 1.84 -14.71
CA VAL A 135 -7.58 2.63 -13.48
C VAL A 135 -6.11 2.95 -13.20
N LEU A 136 -5.22 1.95 -13.31
CA LEU A 136 -3.77 2.15 -13.14
C LEU A 136 -3.21 3.15 -14.15
N LYS A 137 -3.59 3.03 -15.43
CA LYS A 137 -3.15 3.97 -16.47
C LYS A 137 -3.57 5.39 -16.17
N THR A 138 -4.82 5.60 -15.74
CA THR A 138 -5.29 6.93 -15.38
C THR A 138 -4.48 7.49 -14.21
N MET A 139 -4.31 6.71 -13.15
CA MET A 139 -3.52 7.12 -11.98
C MET A 139 -2.07 7.50 -12.37
N GLN A 140 -1.39 6.67 -13.16
CA GLN A 140 -0.01 6.91 -13.60
C GLN A 140 0.12 8.10 -14.55
N LYS A 141 -0.87 8.34 -15.42
CA LYS A 141 -0.88 9.53 -16.29
C LYS A 141 -1.01 10.81 -15.48
N THR A 142 -1.94 10.83 -14.53
CA THR A 142 -2.17 12.00 -13.68
C THR A 142 -1.00 12.27 -12.74
N LEU A 143 -0.27 11.22 -12.35
CA LEU A 143 0.90 11.29 -11.46
C LEU A 143 2.22 11.11 -12.22
N SER A 144 2.30 11.57 -13.48
CA SER A 144 3.48 11.34 -14.34
C SER A 144 4.77 11.97 -13.80
N ASP A 145 4.66 13.09 -13.07
CA ASP A 145 5.80 13.77 -12.45
C ASP A 145 6.16 13.25 -11.05
N PHE A 146 5.30 12.41 -10.46
CA PHE A 146 5.54 11.86 -9.13
C PHE A 146 6.74 10.90 -9.13
N LYS A 147 7.72 11.16 -8.26
CA LYS A 147 8.97 10.38 -8.17
C LYS A 147 8.95 9.31 -7.07
N GLY A 148 7.85 9.20 -6.33
CA GLY A 148 7.68 8.20 -5.29
C GLY A 148 7.14 6.87 -5.82
N VAL A 149 6.69 6.03 -4.89
CA VAL A 149 6.16 4.70 -5.18
C VAL A 149 4.63 4.75 -5.22
N ILE A 150 4.04 4.17 -6.26
CA ILE A 150 2.60 3.90 -6.33
C ILE A 150 2.39 2.41 -6.11
N MET A 151 1.54 2.04 -5.16
CA MET A 151 1.11 0.66 -4.96
C MET A 151 -0.42 0.56 -4.95
N TYR A 152 -0.92 -0.60 -5.34
CA TYR A 152 -2.34 -0.90 -5.23
C TYR A 152 -2.57 -2.35 -4.83
N SER A 153 -3.72 -2.59 -4.23
CA SER A 153 -4.18 -3.88 -3.78
C SER A 153 -5.25 -4.40 -4.74
N ARG A 154 -5.29 -5.72 -4.95
CA ARG A 154 -6.40 -6.44 -5.60
C ARG A 154 -6.49 -7.86 -5.04
N PRO A 155 -7.68 -8.47 -4.95
CA PRO A 155 -7.82 -9.87 -4.59
C PRO A 155 -7.45 -10.79 -5.76
N GLU A 156 -6.96 -12.01 -5.46
CA GLU A 156 -6.50 -12.97 -6.48
C GLU A 156 -7.61 -13.41 -7.44
N TYR A 157 -8.86 -13.48 -6.96
CA TYR A 157 -10.01 -13.83 -7.80
C TYR A 157 -10.33 -12.76 -8.86
N PHE A 158 -9.81 -11.53 -8.72
CA PHE A 158 -10.05 -10.42 -9.64
C PHE A 158 -9.12 -10.50 -10.85
N GLN A 159 -9.36 -11.51 -11.69
CA GLN A 159 -8.61 -11.78 -12.91
C GLN A 159 -9.50 -12.49 -13.93
N SER A 160 -9.23 -12.24 -15.21
CA SER A 160 -10.01 -12.80 -16.32
C SER A 160 -9.55 -14.24 -16.62
N LYS A 161 -10.49 -15.18 -16.75
CA LYS A 161 -10.21 -16.61 -16.96
C LYS A 161 -9.36 -16.95 -18.21
N SER A 162 -9.29 -16.05 -19.17
CA SER A 162 -8.63 -16.26 -20.48
C SER A 162 -7.37 -15.40 -20.70
N GLY A 163 -6.90 -14.68 -19.69
CA GLY A 163 -5.74 -13.80 -19.82
C GLY A 163 -4.41 -14.54 -19.66
N LYS A 164 -3.42 -14.25 -20.51
CA LYS A 164 -2.01 -14.49 -20.16
C LYS A 164 -1.72 -13.68 -18.89
N ALA A 165 -1.09 -14.30 -17.90
CA ALA A 165 -0.67 -13.59 -16.69
C ALA A 165 0.19 -12.38 -17.10
N GLU A 166 -0.24 -11.19 -16.68
CA GLU A 166 0.48 -9.95 -16.97
C GLU A 166 1.85 -10.04 -16.29
N ARG A 167 2.93 -9.97 -17.08
CA ARG A 167 4.30 -10.02 -16.55
C ARG A 167 4.71 -8.66 -16.02
N CYS A 168 5.61 -8.66 -15.04
CA CYS A 168 6.22 -7.42 -14.58
C CYS A 168 7.13 -6.84 -15.68
N SER A 169 7.15 -5.52 -15.81
CA SER A 169 8.00 -4.78 -16.76
C SER A 169 9.22 -4.17 -16.05
N SER A 170 10.38 -4.16 -16.72
CA SER A 170 11.52 -3.33 -16.30
C SER A 170 11.24 -1.85 -16.53
N ASP A 171 10.41 -1.55 -17.53
CA ASP A 171 10.18 -0.19 -17.99
C ASP A 171 9.09 0.48 -17.15
N LEU A 172 9.33 1.73 -16.75
CA LEU A 172 8.40 2.56 -15.96
C LEU A 172 7.34 3.21 -16.87
N THR A 173 6.72 2.43 -17.75
CA THR A 173 5.73 2.91 -18.72
C THR A 173 4.30 2.84 -18.18
N VAL A 174 3.45 3.75 -18.65
CA VAL A 174 2.02 3.82 -18.29
C VAL A 174 1.29 2.50 -18.59
N GLY A 175 0.61 1.97 -17.58
CA GLY A 175 -0.13 0.71 -17.58
C GLY A 175 0.71 -0.53 -17.33
N CYS A 176 2.00 -0.39 -17.01
CA CYS A 176 2.85 -1.49 -16.61
C CYS A 176 2.98 -1.56 -15.08
N VAL A 177 3.17 -2.79 -14.60
CA VAL A 177 3.45 -3.10 -13.19
C VAL A 177 4.89 -3.57 -13.12
N ASN A 178 5.71 -2.95 -12.27
CA ASN A 178 7.13 -3.29 -12.18
C ASN A 178 7.43 -4.37 -11.14
N ARG A 179 6.58 -4.49 -10.12
CA ARG A 179 6.69 -5.50 -9.06
C ARG A 179 5.31 -5.99 -8.64
N LYS A 180 5.20 -7.28 -8.34
CA LYS A 180 3.99 -7.88 -7.75
C LYS A 180 4.36 -8.62 -6.48
N ILE A 181 3.55 -8.48 -5.44
CA ILE A 181 3.65 -9.24 -4.21
C ILE A 181 2.38 -10.06 -4.07
N ILE A 182 2.50 -11.38 -4.18
CA ILE A 182 1.39 -12.32 -4.10
C ILE A 182 1.44 -12.99 -2.73
N LEU A 183 0.42 -12.74 -1.91
CA LEU A 183 0.32 -13.26 -0.55
C LEU A 183 -0.58 -14.50 -0.54
N LYS A 184 -0.04 -15.66 -0.11
CA LYS A 184 -0.74 -16.94 -0.03
C LYS A 184 -0.63 -17.56 1.36
N ARG A 185 -1.70 -18.23 1.80
CA ARG A 185 -1.65 -19.11 2.97
C ARG A 185 -0.89 -20.38 2.62
N THR A 186 -0.09 -20.90 3.55
CA THR A 186 0.49 -22.23 3.42
C THR A 186 -0.38 -23.28 4.10
N VAL A 187 0.05 -24.54 3.98
CA VAL A 187 -0.56 -25.69 4.68
C VAL A 187 -0.17 -25.68 6.17
N GLN A 188 0.96 -25.09 6.53
CA GLN A 188 1.39 -24.95 7.92
C GLN A 188 0.63 -23.82 8.60
N GLU A 189 0.17 -24.06 9.83
CA GLU A 189 -0.50 -23.02 10.60
C GLU A 189 0.44 -21.84 10.86
N ASN A 190 -0.11 -20.63 10.76
CA ASN A 190 0.56 -19.35 11.03
C ASN A 190 1.79 -19.03 10.16
N ILE A 191 2.10 -19.83 9.15
CA ILE A 191 3.13 -19.55 8.14
C ILE A 191 2.46 -19.21 6.80
N PHE A 192 2.92 -18.13 6.18
CA PHE A 192 2.40 -17.60 4.93
C PHE A 192 3.54 -17.41 3.93
N ASN A 193 3.20 -17.41 2.63
CA ASN A 193 4.15 -17.17 1.55
C ASN A 193 3.87 -15.83 0.90
N ALA A 194 4.92 -15.03 0.70
CA ALA A 194 4.91 -13.87 -0.18
C ALA A 194 5.80 -14.18 -1.39
N THR A 195 5.19 -14.29 -2.55
CA THR A 195 5.90 -14.38 -3.82
C THR A 195 6.12 -12.97 -4.35
N ILE A 196 7.37 -12.57 -4.56
CA ILE A 196 7.75 -11.27 -5.11
C ILE A 196 8.19 -11.50 -6.55
N GLU A 197 7.42 -10.97 -7.50
CA GLU A 197 7.72 -11.05 -8.93
C GLU A 197 8.23 -9.70 -9.45
N THR A 198 9.24 -9.76 -10.31
CA THR A 198 9.82 -8.63 -11.03
C THR A 198 10.08 -9.02 -12.49
N ALA A 199 10.53 -8.09 -13.32
CA ALA A 199 10.96 -8.43 -14.69
C ALA A 199 12.17 -9.37 -14.74
N ALA A 200 13.02 -9.36 -13.70
CA ALA A 200 14.23 -10.17 -13.62
C ALA A 200 13.99 -11.59 -13.12
N GLY A 201 12.83 -11.86 -12.51
CA GLY A 201 12.50 -13.16 -11.93
C GLY A 201 11.60 -13.06 -10.72
N GLN A 202 11.56 -14.14 -9.94
CA GLN A 202 10.68 -14.32 -8.81
C GLN A 202 11.45 -14.83 -7.60
N GLU A 203 11.18 -14.26 -6.42
CA GLU A 203 11.64 -14.78 -5.13
C GLU A 203 10.44 -15.12 -4.24
N VAL A 204 10.61 -16.07 -3.33
CA VAL A 204 9.57 -16.46 -2.36
C VAL A 204 10.13 -16.22 -0.95
N LYS A 205 9.35 -15.52 -0.13
CA LYS A 205 9.66 -15.28 1.28
C LYS A 205 8.56 -15.84 2.15
N LEU A 206 8.96 -16.47 3.25
CA LEU A 206 8.04 -16.92 4.29
C LEU A 206 7.83 -15.79 5.30
N TYR A 207 6.62 -15.69 5.83
CA TYR A 207 6.31 -14.75 6.89
C TYR A 207 5.26 -15.30 7.85
N THR A 208 5.29 -14.80 9.08
CA THR A 208 4.26 -15.04 10.10
C THR A 208 3.46 -13.75 10.32
N ILE A 209 2.29 -13.88 10.95
CA ILE A 209 1.47 -12.74 11.36
C ILE A 209 1.20 -12.87 12.86
N ASP A 210 1.45 -11.79 13.60
CA ASP A 210 1.10 -11.65 15.02
C ASP A 210 0.46 -10.26 15.28
N PRO A 211 0.14 -9.88 16.53
CA PRO A 211 -0.40 -8.56 16.84
C PRO A 211 0.51 -7.37 16.47
N ALA A 212 1.83 -7.57 16.38
CA ALA A 212 2.80 -6.57 15.94
C ALA A 212 2.98 -6.52 14.41
N GLY A 213 2.32 -7.41 13.67
CA GLY A 213 2.16 -7.34 12.22
C GLY A 213 2.76 -8.55 11.49
N ILE A 214 3.29 -8.31 10.29
CA ILE A 214 3.98 -9.31 9.47
C ILE A 214 5.46 -9.34 9.85
N HIS A 215 5.98 -10.54 10.10
CA HIS A 215 7.39 -10.80 10.37
C HIS A 215 7.96 -11.76 9.33
N TRP A 216 9.03 -11.34 8.66
CA TRP A 216 9.71 -12.16 7.67
C TRP A 216 10.56 -13.23 8.35
N VAL A 217 10.36 -14.49 7.97
CA VAL A 217 11.19 -15.60 8.47
C VAL A 217 12.55 -15.51 7.79
N LYS A 218 13.63 -15.45 8.59
CA LYS A 218 15.00 -15.49 8.08
C LYS A 218 15.27 -16.90 7.53
N THR A 219 15.57 -16.98 6.24
CA THR A 219 16.15 -18.16 5.58
C THR A 219 17.64 -18.23 5.82
#